data_AF-A0AA85AU66-F1
#
_entry.id   AF-A0AA85AU66-F1
#
_cell.length_a   1.000
_cell.length_b   1.000
_cell.length_c   1.000
_cell.angle_alpha   90.00
_cell.angle_beta   90.00
_cell.angle_gamma   90.00
#
_symmetry.space_group_name_H-M   'P 1'
#
loop_
_entity.id
_entity.type
_entity.pdbx_description
1 polymer ?
#
loop_
_entity_poly.entity_id
_entity_poly.type
_entity_poly.pdbx_seq_one_letter_code
_entity_poly.pdbx_strand_id
1 'polypeptide(L)'
;MNFSNVPKELSHLNVFLRCASDHSAKNPTITYYCLLHAFQKGLSMTQKSPPIKAFLTTLMDKLEELKRNNSNCEEIANETVGIPYVEQYALKLFDAAYQRDINSDFGPATVKLFLSAATLLDVVSGVGEVGDDVSYHLLIR
;
A
#
# COMPACT_ATOMS: atom_id res chain seq x y z
N MET A 1 -8.30 2.15 9.73
CA MET A 1 -6.92 2.42 10.22
C MET A 1 -6.78 3.90 10.50
N ASN A 2 -5.99 4.32 11.50
CA ASN A 2 -5.74 5.75 11.74
C ASN A 2 -4.24 6.00 11.93
N PHE A 3 -3.61 6.66 10.96
CA PHE A 3 -2.24 7.15 11.05
C PHE A 3 -2.28 8.62 11.47
N SER A 4 -2.64 8.88 12.73
CA SER A 4 -3.01 10.21 13.22
C SER A 4 -1.88 11.25 13.21
N ASN A 5 -0.65 10.88 12.87
CA ASN A 5 0.49 11.80 12.86
C ASN A 5 1.58 11.36 11.87
N VAL A 6 1.29 11.43 10.57
CA VAL A 6 2.31 11.21 9.53
C VAL A 6 3.28 12.41 9.55
N PRO A 7 4.59 12.20 9.79
CA PRO A 7 5.59 13.26 9.70
C PRO A 7 5.48 14.02 8.37
N LYS A 8 5.71 15.34 8.37
CA LYS A 8 5.53 16.17 7.16
C LYS A 8 6.43 15.71 6.01
N GLU A 9 7.61 15.22 6.36
CA GLU A 9 8.61 14.63 5.47
C GLU A 9 8.10 13.36 4.76
N LEU A 10 7.15 12.65 5.38
CA LEU A 10 6.49 11.45 4.86
C LEU A 10 5.12 11.72 4.23
N SER A 11 4.78 12.99 3.97
CA SER A 11 3.47 13.36 3.39
C SER A 11 3.19 12.71 2.03
N HIS A 12 4.23 12.39 1.26
CA HIS A 12 4.13 11.67 0.00
C HIS A 12 3.60 10.23 0.17
N LEU A 13 3.72 9.64 1.37
CA LEU A 13 3.17 8.31 1.68
C LEU A 13 1.66 8.31 1.90
N ASN A 14 1.05 9.48 2.12
CA ASN A 14 -0.39 9.59 2.44
C ASN A 14 -1.29 8.96 1.37
N VAL A 15 -0.85 8.95 0.10
CA VAL A 15 -1.61 8.33 -0.99
C VAL A 15 -1.78 6.82 -0.75
N PHE A 16 -0.72 6.13 -0.34
CA PHE A 16 -0.74 4.70 -0.02
C PHE A 16 -1.48 4.43 1.29
N LEU A 17 -1.25 5.24 2.33
CA LEU A 17 -1.91 5.08 3.63
C LEU A 17 -3.43 5.26 3.52
N ARG A 18 -3.87 6.22 2.72
CA ARG A 18 -5.29 6.43 2.42
C ARG A 18 -5.86 5.26 1.62
N CYS A 19 -5.18 4.83 0.56
CA CYS A 19 -5.61 3.68 -0.23
C CYS A 19 -5.75 2.42 0.64
N ALA A 20 -4.77 2.16 1.53
CA ALA A 20 -4.80 1.06 2.49
C ALA A 20 -6.01 1.17 3.43
N SER A 21 -6.29 2.36 3.96
CA SER A 21 -7.43 2.59 4.85
C SER A 21 -8.76 2.37 4.14
N ASP A 22 -8.92 2.86 2.92
CA ASP A 22 -10.14 2.72 2.11
C ASP A 22 -10.46 1.24 1.81
N HIS A 23 -9.43 0.37 1.77
CA HIS A 23 -9.57 -1.07 1.52
C HIS A 23 -9.55 -1.94 2.78
N SER A 24 -9.21 -1.38 3.96
CA SER A 24 -8.93 -2.15 5.18
C SER A 24 -10.05 -3.05 5.68
N ALA A 25 -11.31 -2.73 5.38
CA ALA A 25 -12.45 -3.55 5.76
C ALA A 25 -12.81 -4.65 4.75
N LYS A 26 -12.41 -4.51 3.49
CA LYS A 26 -12.89 -5.33 2.37
C LYS A 26 -11.81 -6.16 1.70
N ASN A 27 -10.56 -5.70 1.72
CA ASN A 27 -9.48 -6.33 1.00
C ASN A 27 -8.16 -6.21 1.79
N PRO A 28 -7.88 -7.18 2.70
CA PRO A 28 -6.68 -7.16 3.52
C PRO A 28 -5.39 -7.25 2.69
N THR A 29 -5.42 -7.93 1.54
CA THR A 29 -4.29 -8.04 0.60
C THR A 29 -3.89 -6.67 0.06
N ILE A 30 -4.85 -5.89 -0.44
CA ILE A 30 -4.59 -4.54 -0.95
C ILE A 30 -4.07 -3.64 0.16
N THR A 31 -4.68 -3.72 1.35
CA THR A 31 -4.21 -2.98 2.52
C THR A 31 -2.77 -3.33 2.87
N TYR A 32 -2.41 -4.61 2.90
CA TYR A 32 -1.05 -5.08 3.17
C TYR A 32 -0.04 -4.48 2.19
N TYR A 33 -0.27 -4.62 0.88
CA TYR A 33 0.68 -4.15 -0.14
C TYR A 33 0.83 -2.63 -0.18
N CYS A 34 -0.25 -1.87 0.02
CA CYS A 34 -0.14 -0.41 0.15
C CYS A 34 0.72 0.00 1.36
N LEU A 35 0.56 -0.65 2.51
CA LEU A 35 1.36 -0.36 3.69
C LEU A 35 2.82 -0.82 3.54
N LEU A 36 3.05 -1.96 2.89
CA LEU A 36 4.38 -2.49 2.63
C LEU A 36 5.17 -1.53 1.75
N HIS A 37 4.56 -1.07 0.67
CA HIS A 37 5.18 -0.12 -0.24
C HIS A 37 5.42 1.25 0.44
N ALA A 38 4.47 1.73 1.26
CA ALA A 38 4.67 2.94 2.06
C ALA A 38 5.87 2.79 3.02
N PHE A 39 6.03 1.63 3.63
CA PHE A 39 7.14 1.32 4.53
C PHE A 39 8.47 1.30 3.77
N GLN A 40 8.52 0.66 2.60
CA GLN A 40 9.70 0.62 1.73
C GLN A 40 10.15 2.02 1.30
N LYS A 41 9.22 2.88 0.83
CA LYS A 41 9.54 4.27 0.49
C LYS A 41 9.97 5.09 1.72
N GLY A 42 9.39 4.82 2.89
CA GLY A 42 9.81 5.46 4.13
C GLY A 42 11.21 5.02 4.59
N LEU A 43 11.59 3.76 4.34
CA LEU A 43 12.93 3.24 4.65
C LEU A 43 14.01 3.81 3.73
N SER A 44 13.71 4.08 2.46
CA SER A 44 14.67 4.66 1.51
C SER A 44 15.05 6.12 1.83
N MET A 45 14.35 6.78 2.77
CA MET A 45 14.73 8.11 3.23
C MET A 45 16.06 8.11 3.99
N THR A 46 16.98 8.98 3.57
CA THR A 46 18.31 9.17 4.18
C THR A 46 18.22 9.78 5.58
N GLN A 47 17.25 10.68 5.81
CA GLN A 47 17.05 11.36 7.08
C GLN A 47 15.98 10.66 7.92
N LYS A 48 16.40 9.90 8.93
CA LYS A 48 15.51 9.18 9.84
C LYS A 48 15.51 9.84 11.22
N SER A 49 14.83 10.98 11.33
CA SER A 49 14.63 11.63 12.63
C SER A 49 13.83 10.70 13.58
N PRO A 50 13.90 10.90 14.91
CA PRO A 50 13.13 10.11 15.87
C PRO A 50 11.63 9.95 15.53
N PRO A 51 10.89 10.99 15.09
CA PRO A 51 9.47 10.83 14.72
C PRO A 51 9.26 9.97 13.47
N ILE A 52 10.17 10.03 12.48
CA ILE A 52 10.12 9.17 11.28
C ILE A 52 10.32 7.71 11.69
N LYS A 53 11.30 7.43 12.56
CA LYS A 53 11.54 6.07 13.06
C LYS A 53 10.33 5.52 13.81
N ALA A 54 9.74 6.31 14.72
CA ALA A 54 8.55 5.91 15.47
C ALA A 54 7.35 5.60 14.54
N PHE A 55 7.18 6.41 13.49
CA PHE A 55 6.15 6.16 12.49
C PHE A 55 6.40 4.84 11.72
N LEU A 56 7.64 4.60 11.28
CA LEU A 56 8.02 3.37 10.58
C LEU A 56 7.87 2.13 11.47
N THR A 57 8.21 2.21 12.76
CA THR A 57 7.93 1.13 13.73
C THR A 57 6.44 0.83 13.80
N THR A 58 5.60 1.87 13.92
CA THR A 58 4.14 1.69 13.96
C THR A 58 3.61 1.03 12.68
N LEU A 59 4.18 1.39 11.52
CA LEU A 59 3.80 0.82 10.23
C LEU A 59 4.23 -0.66 10.12
N MET A 60 5.41 -0.99 10.62
CA MET A 60 5.93 -2.36 10.70
C MET A 60 5.07 -3.25 11.62
N ASP A 61 4.75 -2.78 12.83
CA ASP A 61 3.87 -3.50 13.76
C ASP A 61 2.52 -3.84 13.09
N LYS A 62 2.01 -2.91 12.26
CA LYS A 62 0.75 -3.14 11.55
C LYS A 62 0.87 -4.14 10.41
N LEU A 63 1.99 -4.15 9.69
CA LEU A 63 2.27 -5.16 8.67
C LEU A 63 2.36 -6.56 9.28
N GLU A 64 3.03 -6.69 10.42
CA GLU A 64 3.11 -7.95 11.17
C GLU A 64 1.74 -8.41 11.66
N GLU A 65 0.92 -7.51 12.18
CA GLU A 65 -0.46 -7.80 12.58
C GLU A 65 -1.29 -8.31 11.40
N LEU A 66 -1.22 -7.65 10.24
CA LEU A 66 -1.92 -8.08 9.04
C LEU A 66 -1.47 -9.45 8.57
N LYS A 67 -0.16 -9.71 8.55
CA LYS A 67 0.40 -11.00 8.14
C LYS A 67 -0.03 -12.12 9.09
N ARG A 68 -0.06 -11.85 10.40
CA ARG A 68 -0.51 -12.80 11.43
C ARG A 68 -2.00 -13.10 11.33
N ASN A 69 -2.82 -12.07 11.14
CA ASN A 69 -4.28 -12.21 11.06
C ASN A 69 -4.74 -12.86 9.74
N ASN A 70 -3.90 -12.84 8.71
CA ASN A 70 -4.18 -13.40 7.39
C ASN A 70 -3.14 -14.46 7.00
N SER A 71 -2.66 -15.25 7.96
CA SER A 71 -1.59 -16.24 7.73
C SER A 71 -1.94 -17.32 6.69
N ASN A 72 -3.22 -17.56 6.45
CA ASN A 72 -3.72 -18.50 5.45
C ASN A 72 -3.99 -17.86 4.08
N CYS A 73 -3.76 -16.56 3.92
CA CYS A 73 -3.97 -15.84 2.66
C CYS A 73 -2.69 -15.95 1.82
N GLU A 74 -2.76 -16.71 0.73
CA GLU A 74 -1.62 -16.96 -0.15
C GLU A 74 -1.07 -15.66 -0.74
N GLU A 75 -1.95 -14.72 -1.08
CA GLU A 75 -1.57 -13.42 -1.63
C GLU A 75 -0.76 -12.57 -0.64
N ILE A 76 -0.91 -12.76 0.66
CA ILE A 76 -0.11 -12.06 1.68
C ILE A 76 1.15 -12.87 2.02
N ALA A 77 1.08 -14.20 1.94
CA ALA A 77 2.19 -15.09 2.23
C ALA A 77 3.25 -15.13 1.13
N ASN A 78 2.84 -15.00 -0.14
CA ASN A 78 3.70 -15.13 -1.31
C ASN A 78 3.55 -13.93 -2.24
N GLU A 79 4.62 -13.14 -2.34
CA GLU A 79 4.66 -11.96 -3.19
C GLU A 79 4.49 -12.25 -4.69
N THR A 80 4.94 -13.42 -5.16
CA THR A 80 4.73 -13.86 -6.54
C THR A 80 3.25 -14.06 -6.88
N VAL A 81 2.38 -14.27 -5.88
CA VAL A 81 0.93 -14.39 -6.06
C VAL A 81 0.24 -13.06 -5.74
N GLY A 82 0.67 -12.38 -4.68
CA GLY A 82 0.07 -11.12 -4.24
C GLY A 82 0.26 -9.95 -5.18
N ILE A 83 1.41 -9.83 -5.85
CA ILE A 83 1.63 -8.73 -6.80
C ILE A 83 0.72 -8.82 -8.03
N PRO A 84 0.59 -9.98 -8.71
CA PRO A 84 -0.41 -10.16 -9.75
C PRO A 84 -1.85 -9.89 -9.27
N TYR A 85 -2.18 -10.25 -8.03
CA TYR A 85 -3.48 -9.93 -7.45
C TYR A 85 -3.71 -8.43 -7.33
N VAL A 86 -2.72 -7.68 -6.81
CA VAL A 86 -2.78 -6.21 -6.69
C VAL A 86 -2.92 -5.57 -8.07
N GLU A 87 -2.15 -6.02 -9.05
CA GLU A 87 -2.21 -5.54 -10.43
C GLU A 87 -3.60 -5.76 -11.04
N GLN A 88 -4.14 -6.97 -10.94
CA GLN A 88 -5.46 -7.28 -11.47
C GLN A 88 -6.55 -6.43 -10.79
N TYR A 89 -6.42 -6.18 -9.49
CA TYR A 89 -7.35 -5.32 -8.75
C TYR A 89 -7.22 -3.86 -9.18
N ALA A 90 -6.00 -3.36 -9.42
CA ALA A 90 -5.77 -2.02 -9.95
C ALA A 90 -6.44 -1.81 -11.32
N LEU A 91 -6.30 -2.78 -12.23
CA LEU A 91 -6.94 -2.75 -13.54
C LEU A 91 -8.48 -2.74 -13.43
N LYS A 92 -9.06 -3.53 -12.51
CA LYS A 92 -10.51 -3.49 -12.26
C LYS A 92 -10.99 -2.11 -11.79
N LEU A 93 -10.23 -1.44 -10.92
CA LEU A 93 -10.56 -0.07 -10.48
C LEU A 93 -10.44 0.93 -11.64
N PHE A 94 -9.41 0.78 -12.48
CA PHE A 94 -9.23 1.60 -13.66
C PHE A 94 -10.39 1.44 -14.64
N ASP A 95 -10.77 0.21 -14.97
CA ASP A 95 -11.89 -0.08 -15.87
C ASP A 95 -13.20 0.50 -15.31
N ALA A 96 -13.45 0.34 -14.00
CA ALA A 96 -14.61 0.94 -13.35
C ALA A 96 -14.61 2.49 -13.43
N ALA A 97 -13.45 3.12 -13.29
CA ALA A 97 -13.30 4.56 -13.44
C ALA A 97 -13.53 4.99 -14.90
N TYR A 98 -12.93 4.28 -15.85
CA TYR A 98 -13.05 4.54 -17.28
C TYR A 98 -14.50 4.40 -17.77
N GLN A 99 -15.21 3.36 -17.33
CA GLN A 99 -16.63 3.20 -17.63
C GLN A 99 -17.49 4.37 -17.11
N ARG A 100 -17.13 4.97 -15.98
CA ARG A 100 -17.83 6.16 -15.46
C ARG A 100 -17.49 7.40 -16.29
N ASP A 101 -16.23 7.56 -16.66
CA ASP A 101 -15.74 8.67 -17.47
C ASP A 101 -16.40 8.71 -18.86
N ILE A 102 -16.47 7.58 -19.57
CA ILE A 102 -17.16 7.52 -20.88
C ILE A 102 -18.66 7.76 -20.79
N ASN A 103 -19.26 7.52 -19.62
CA ASN A 103 -20.66 7.82 -19.33
C ASN A 103 -20.85 9.25 -18.79
N SER A 104 -19.81 10.10 -18.89
CA SER A 104 -19.80 11.49 -18.43
C SER A 104 -20.04 11.68 -16.93
N ASP A 105 -19.74 10.67 -16.10
CA ASP A 105 -19.75 10.76 -14.65
C ASP A 105 -18.35 11.15 -14.14
N PHE A 106 -18.13 12.45 -14.01
CA PHE A 106 -16.87 13.03 -13.53
C PHE A 106 -16.88 13.32 -12.03
N GLY A 107 -17.76 12.64 -11.28
CA GLY A 107 -17.92 12.87 -9.85
C GLY A 107 -16.70 12.44 -9.02
N PRO A 108 -16.65 12.81 -7.72
CA PRO A 108 -15.54 12.46 -6.83
C PRO A 108 -15.26 10.95 -6.73
N ALA A 109 -16.27 10.11 -6.98
CA ALA A 109 -16.10 8.66 -7.01
C ALA A 109 -15.21 8.20 -8.19
N THR A 110 -15.37 8.80 -9.38
CA THR A 110 -14.57 8.50 -10.57
C THR A 110 -13.11 8.86 -10.33
N VAL A 111 -12.85 10.05 -9.78
CA VAL A 111 -11.50 10.51 -9.42
C VAL A 111 -10.86 9.59 -8.37
N LYS A 112 -11.62 9.15 -7.35
CA LYS A 112 -11.11 8.22 -6.32
C LYS A 112 -10.73 6.86 -6.90
N LEU A 113 -11.49 6.35 -7.87
CA LEU A 113 -11.18 5.08 -8.54
C LEU A 113 -9.89 5.20 -9.35
N PHE A 114 -9.73 6.24 -10.17
CA PHE A 114 -8.49 6.48 -10.90
C PHE A 114 -7.29 6.67 -9.97
N LEU A 115 -7.44 7.46 -8.90
CA LEU A 115 -6.37 7.66 -7.93
C LEU A 115 -5.97 6.34 -7.26
N SER A 116 -6.94 5.51 -6.86
CA SER A 116 -6.67 4.21 -6.26
C SER A 116 -5.98 3.27 -7.25
N ALA A 117 -6.46 3.21 -8.50
CA ALA A 117 -5.82 2.41 -9.54
C ALA A 117 -4.36 2.83 -9.77
N ALA A 118 -4.11 4.13 -9.94
CA ALA A 118 -2.75 4.66 -10.12
C ALA A 118 -1.85 4.37 -8.91
N THR A 119 -2.39 4.49 -7.70
CA THR A 119 -1.66 4.18 -6.45
C THR A 119 -1.23 2.71 -6.41
N LEU A 120 -2.11 1.79 -6.82
CA LEU A 120 -1.81 0.36 -6.84
C LEU A 120 -0.85 -0.03 -7.95
N LEU A 121 -0.88 0.66 -9.10
CA LEU A 121 0.11 0.47 -10.16
C LEU A 121 1.52 0.94 -9.73
N ASP A 122 1.63 2.01 -8.93
CA ASP A 122 2.91 2.42 -8.30
C ASP A 122 3.40 1.32 -7.32
N VAL A 123 2.49 0.76 -6.51
CA VAL A 123 2.80 -0.38 -5.62
C VAL A 123 3.37 -1.57 -6.39
N VAL A 124 2.75 -1.96 -7.51
CA VAL A 124 3.21 -3.06 -8.38
C VAL A 124 4.57 -2.74 -9.01
N SER A 125 4.77 -1.50 -9.45
CA SER A 125 6.01 -1.08 -10.10
C SER A 125 7.21 -1.05 -9.15
N GLY A 126 6.99 -0.77 -7.86
CA GLY A 126 8.08 -0.68 -6.86
C GLY A 126 8.68 -2.00 -6.39
N VAL A 127 8.10 -3.14 -6.77
CA VAL A 127 8.53 -4.49 -6.35
C VAL A 127 9.96 -4.81 -6.82
N GLY A 128 10.40 -4.21 -7.93
CA GLY A 128 11.73 -4.43 -8.49
C GLY A 128 12.86 -3.58 -7.89
N GLU A 129 12.55 -2.53 -7.12
CA GLU A 129 13.56 -1.54 -6.68
C GLU A 129 14.16 -1.82 -5.29
N VAL A 130 13.52 -2.68 -4.47
CA VAL A 130 13.87 -2.84 -3.04
C VAL A 130 13.86 -4.30 -2.56
N GLY A 131 13.72 -5.27 -3.48
CA GLY A 131 13.45 -6.69 -3.15
C GLY A 131 14.47 -7.37 -2.23
N ASP A 132 15.73 -6.92 -2.25
CA ASP A 132 16.79 -7.58 -1.48
C ASP A 132 16.89 -7.10 -0.04
N ASP A 133 16.65 -5.84 0.31
CA ASP A 133 16.93 -5.33 1.68
C ASP A 133 15.78 -5.49 2.70
N VAL A 134 14.53 -5.50 2.25
CA VAL A 134 13.36 -5.47 3.14
C VAL A 134 13.03 -6.84 3.72
N SER A 135 13.28 -7.89 2.94
CA SER A 135 13.12 -9.29 3.37
C SER A 135 14.08 -9.64 4.52
N TYR A 136 15.33 -9.16 4.50
CA TYR A 136 16.25 -9.38 5.62
C TYR A 136 15.80 -8.66 6.89
N HIS A 137 15.25 -7.45 6.79
CA HIS A 137 14.83 -6.69 7.97
C HIS A 137 13.61 -7.27 8.70
N LEU A 138 12.71 -7.95 7.97
CA LEU A 138 11.55 -8.67 8.54
C LEU A 138 11.91 -10.08 9.07
N LEU A 139 13.06 -10.63 8.68
CA LEU A 139 13.51 -11.98 9.08
C LEU A 139 14.52 -11.99 10.23
N ILE A 140 15.07 -10.84 10.65
CA ILE A 140 16.11 -10.73 11.70
C ILE A 140 15.53 -10.44 13.10
N ARG A 141 14.24 -10.67 13.34
CA ARG A 141 13.63 -10.61 14.68
C ARG A 141 12.65 -11.76 14.92
#